data_AF-A0A1Q9RA55-F1
#
_entry.id   AF-A0A1Q9RA55-F1
#
_cell.length_a   1.000
_cell.length_b   1.000
_cell.length_c   1.000
_cell.angle_alpha   90.00
_cell.angle_beta   90.00
_cell.angle_gamma   90.00
#
_symmetry.space_group_name_H-M   'P 1'
#
loop_
_entity.id
_entity.type
_entity.pdbx_description
1 polymer ?
#
loop_
_entity_poly.entity_id
_entity_poly.type
_entity_poly.pdbx_seq_one_letter_code
_entity_poly.pdbx_strand_id
1 'polypeptide(L)'
;MPAYFHNPVASHFGAGSLNRIVDLTEGQRVALVIFPEARALGLLARIEALLGERLVHVVEDVQPNPDVAHLRATYETFWREAADCETVLAVGGGSAIDTAKALMVGTGSGRFDELLGLLAAGKPFTPPRCKTLIAAPTTAGTGSEVTPWATIWDAGAQKKYSLHLDCTWPRAALIDPELMLTVPAGVTVSTGLDALSHALEAIWNVNANPLSDTFAISAIEDILDCLPRLRGDLENPDLRARMALAALKAGMAFSNTKTALAHSISYEMTLRHGLPHGIACSFTLPHVLGLAWGRDAARDQTLQRVFGADLDQAQARLRDFLHSLGVKTEFTDYGVSEEQAQAMIRHALQGARGKNFIGSQAA
;
A
#
# COMPACT_ATOMS: atom_id res chain seq x y z
N MET A 1 -10.36 14.88 22.76
CA MET A 1 -9.00 14.31 22.81
C MET A 1 -8.13 15.01 21.78
N PRO A 2 -6.88 15.37 22.11
CA PRO A 2 -5.92 15.84 21.11
C PRO A 2 -5.65 14.71 20.11
N ALA A 3 -5.67 15.03 18.81
CA ALA A 3 -5.35 14.10 17.73
C ALA A 3 -4.19 14.67 16.92
N TYR A 4 -3.31 13.81 16.44
CA TYR A 4 -2.20 14.16 15.56
C TYR A 4 -2.40 13.47 14.21
N PHE A 5 -2.29 14.24 13.14
CA PHE A 5 -2.28 13.73 11.78
C PHE A 5 -1.13 14.40 11.03
N HIS A 6 -0.35 13.61 10.32
CA HIS A 6 0.77 14.10 9.55
C HIS A 6 0.86 13.37 8.21
N ASN A 7 0.97 14.17 7.16
CA ASN A 7 1.33 13.70 5.84
C ASN A 7 2.10 14.84 5.13
N PRO A 8 3.42 14.73 4.94
CA PRO A 8 4.23 15.78 4.34
C PRO A 8 4.22 15.73 2.81
N VAL A 9 3.51 14.77 2.18
CA VAL A 9 3.57 14.53 0.74
C VAL A 9 2.72 15.54 -0.02
N ALA A 10 3.32 16.26 -0.98
CA ALA A 10 2.58 17.07 -1.93
C ALA A 10 1.79 16.16 -2.91
N SER A 11 0.47 16.07 -2.71
CA SER A 11 -0.38 15.22 -3.55
C SER A 11 -0.93 15.99 -4.76
N HIS A 12 -0.62 15.52 -5.96
CA HIS A 12 -1.14 16.02 -7.23
C HIS A 12 -2.10 14.98 -7.80
N PHE A 13 -3.35 15.36 -8.04
CA PHE A 13 -4.40 14.44 -8.48
C PHE A 13 -5.04 14.90 -9.79
N GLY A 14 -5.27 13.95 -10.69
CA GLY A 14 -6.02 14.14 -11.93
C GLY A 14 -5.25 13.69 -13.16
N ALA A 15 -5.97 13.54 -14.28
CA ALA A 15 -5.41 13.12 -15.56
C ALA A 15 -4.25 14.04 -15.98
N GLY A 16 -3.13 13.44 -16.39
CA GLY A 16 -1.92 14.17 -16.78
C GLY A 16 -1.07 14.68 -15.62
N SER A 17 -1.39 14.34 -14.36
CA SER A 17 -0.58 14.71 -13.19
C SER A 17 0.87 14.21 -13.30
N LEU A 18 1.13 13.14 -14.06
CA LEU A 18 2.50 12.68 -14.33
C LEU A 18 3.36 13.78 -15.00
N ASN A 19 2.77 14.69 -15.78
CA ASN A 19 3.53 15.74 -16.48
C ASN A 19 4.21 16.72 -15.50
N ARG A 20 3.75 16.79 -14.24
CA ARG A 20 4.37 17.60 -13.19
C ARG A 20 5.78 17.14 -12.81
N ILE A 21 6.23 15.94 -13.22
CA ILE A 21 7.62 15.52 -13.01
C ILE A 21 8.61 16.52 -13.62
N VAL A 22 8.23 17.21 -14.71
CA VAL A 22 9.12 18.17 -15.39
C VAL A 22 9.52 19.29 -14.43
N ASP A 23 8.52 19.95 -13.82
CA ASP A 23 8.72 21.04 -12.87
C ASP A 23 9.35 20.54 -11.55
N LEU A 24 8.86 19.41 -11.03
CA LEU A 24 9.30 18.89 -9.72
C LEU A 24 10.77 18.43 -9.72
N THR A 25 11.32 18.15 -10.90
CA THR A 25 12.71 17.69 -11.09
C THR A 25 13.52 18.67 -11.94
N GLU A 26 13.12 19.93 -12.02
CA GLU A 26 13.88 20.96 -12.76
C GLU A 26 15.33 21.01 -12.25
N GLY A 27 16.29 20.92 -13.19
CA GLY A 27 17.73 20.94 -12.90
C GLY A 27 18.28 19.73 -12.14
N GLN A 28 17.48 18.68 -11.90
CA GLN A 28 17.90 17.49 -11.16
C GLN A 28 18.17 16.30 -12.08
N ARG A 29 19.14 15.46 -11.71
CA ARG A 29 19.36 14.13 -12.26
C ARG A 29 18.40 13.14 -11.59
N VAL A 30 17.68 12.40 -12.40
CA VAL A 30 16.58 11.53 -11.98
C VAL A 30 16.92 10.08 -12.31
N ALA A 31 16.73 9.20 -11.35
CA ALA A 31 16.68 7.76 -11.61
C ALA A 31 15.22 7.29 -11.58
N LEU A 32 14.85 6.41 -12.51
CA LEU A 32 13.50 5.85 -12.63
C LEU A 32 13.46 4.43 -12.07
N VAL A 33 12.45 4.13 -11.25
CA VAL A 33 12.10 2.77 -10.84
C VAL A 33 10.71 2.47 -11.40
N ILE A 34 10.62 1.46 -12.27
CA ILE A 34 9.42 1.15 -13.04
C ILE A 34 9.23 -0.36 -13.21
N PHE A 35 7.99 -0.78 -13.44
CA PHE A 35 7.64 -2.19 -13.63
C PHE A 35 7.96 -2.66 -15.07
N PRO A 36 8.27 -3.95 -15.29
CA PRO A 36 8.76 -4.46 -16.57
C PRO A 36 7.84 -4.20 -17.77
N GLU A 37 6.52 -4.31 -17.56
CA GLU A 37 5.52 -4.14 -18.62
C GLU A 37 5.41 -2.70 -19.12
N ALA A 38 5.93 -1.71 -18.38
CA ALA A 38 5.83 -0.30 -18.73
C ALA A 38 6.46 0.05 -20.07
N ARG A 39 7.47 -0.71 -20.52
CA ARG A 39 8.08 -0.56 -21.84
C ARG A 39 7.10 -0.91 -22.95
N ALA A 40 6.42 -2.05 -22.83
CA ALA A 40 5.40 -2.49 -23.79
C ALA A 40 4.18 -1.56 -23.81
N LEU A 41 3.88 -0.91 -22.68
CA LEU A 41 2.80 0.07 -22.55
C LEU A 41 3.18 1.47 -23.09
N GLY A 42 4.42 1.69 -23.52
CA GLY A 42 4.91 3.01 -23.98
C GLY A 42 5.12 4.03 -22.85
N LEU A 43 4.92 3.63 -21.58
CA LEU A 43 5.06 4.50 -20.42
C LEU A 43 6.52 4.90 -20.19
N LEU A 44 7.46 3.97 -20.38
CA LEU A 44 8.89 4.28 -20.29
C LEU A 44 9.29 5.36 -21.31
N ALA A 45 8.89 5.20 -22.58
CA ALA A 45 9.17 6.16 -23.64
C ALA A 45 8.56 7.54 -23.34
N ARG A 46 7.37 7.59 -22.74
CA ARG A 46 6.75 8.84 -22.27
C ARG A 46 7.61 9.53 -21.20
N ILE A 47 8.13 8.77 -20.23
CA ILE A 47 8.97 9.33 -19.15
C ILE A 47 10.34 9.76 -19.68
N GLU A 48 10.95 8.98 -20.56
CA GLU A 48 12.18 9.36 -21.28
C GLU A 48 12.00 10.69 -22.01
N ALA A 49 10.87 10.89 -22.70
CA ALA A 49 10.57 12.14 -23.38
C ALA A 49 10.36 13.33 -22.42
N LEU A 50 9.76 13.11 -21.24
CA LEU A 50 9.55 14.16 -20.24
C LEU A 50 10.84 14.59 -19.53
N LEU A 51 11.75 13.63 -19.27
CA LEU A 51 12.97 13.89 -18.50
C LEU A 51 14.18 14.21 -19.39
N GLY A 52 14.26 13.65 -20.60
CA GLY A 52 15.39 13.83 -21.52
C GLY A 52 16.70 13.38 -20.87
N GLU A 53 17.77 14.18 -21.05
CA GLU A 53 19.11 13.92 -20.48
C GLU A 53 19.14 13.90 -18.94
N ARG A 54 18.08 14.36 -18.27
CA ARG A 54 17.97 14.27 -16.80
C ARG A 54 17.70 12.86 -16.32
N LEU A 55 17.18 11.96 -17.16
CA LEU A 55 17.00 10.56 -16.78
C LEU A 55 18.35 9.84 -16.90
N VAL A 56 19.00 9.62 -15.77
CA VAL A 56 20.40 9.13 -15.73
C VAL A 56 20.51 7.64 -15.45
N HIS A 57 19.45 7.01 -14.96
CA HIS A 57 19.42 5.58 -14.64
C HIS A 57 17.99 5.06 -14.63
N VAL A 58 17.79 3.80 -15.03
CA VAL A 58 16.47 3.14 -15.05
C VAL A 58 16.59 1.75 -14.44
N VAL A 59 15.73 1.46 -13.46
CA VAL A 59 15.49 0.15 -12.88
C VAL A 59 14.14 -0.34 -13.40
N GLU A 60 14.16 -1.31 -14.33
CA GLU A 60 12.95 -1.82 -15.00
C GLU A 60 12.53 -3.21 -14.54
N ASP A 61 13.39 -3.93 -13.82
CA ASP A 61 13.19 -5.35 -13.49
C ASP A 61 12.45 -5.58 -12.16
N VAL A 62 11.70 -4.58 -11.70
CA VAL A 62 10.98 -4.64 -10.41
C VAL A 62 10.04 -5.83 -10.37
N GLN A 63 10.33 -6.77 -9.48
CA GLN A 63 9.48 -7.92 -9.23
C GLN A 63 8.35 -7.60 -8.23
N PRO A 64 7.18 -8.27 -8.32
CA PRO A 64 6.21 -8.28 -7.25
C PRO A 64 6.86 -8.74 -5.94
N ASN A 65 6.48 -8.14 -4.81
CA ASN A 65 7.04 -8.43 -3.48
C ASN A 65 8.58 -8.28 -3.45
N PRO A 66 9.12 -7.05 -3.34
CA PRO A 66 10.56 -6.79 -3.39
C PRO A 66 11.34 -7.69 -2.42
N ASP A 67 12.09 -8.64 -2.95
CA ASP A 67 12.82 -9.65 -2.18
C ASP A 67 14.30 -9.27 -2.01
N VAL A 68 14.87 -9.61 -0.85
CA VAL A 68 16.28 -9.37 -0.48
C VAL A 68 17.26 -9.82 -1.56
N ALA A 69 17.06 -11.00 -2.18
CA ALA A 69 18.00 -11.54 -3.16
C ALA A 69 18.08 -10.66 -4.41
N HIS A 70 16.92 -10.22 -4.92
CA HIS A 70 16.83 -9.37 -6.09
C HIS A 70 17.25 -7.93 -5.77
N LEU A 71 16.67 -7.36 -4.70
CA LEU A 71 16.90 -5.97 -4.31
C LEU A 71 18.36 -5.68 -3.96
N ARG A 72 19.11 -6.69 -3.48
CA ARG A 72 20.55 -6.58 -3.22
C ARG A 72 21.35 -6.17 -4.45
N ALA A 73 21.18 -6.89 -5.57
CA ALA A 73 21.92 -6.62 -6.79
C ALA A 73 21.53 -5.26 -7.39
N THR A 74 20.23 -4.96 -7.40
CA THR A 74 19.67 -3.68 -7.87
C THR A 74 20.19 -2.52 -7.02
N TYR A 75 20.19 -2.64 -5.70
CA TYR A 75 20.67 -1.61 -4.78
C TYR A 75 22.16 -1.29 -4.96
N GLU A 76 23.01 -2.33 -5.02
CA GLU A 76 24.46 -2.13 -5.16
C GLU A 76 24.81 -1.54 -6.53
N THR A 77 24.10 -1.94 -7.59
CA THR A 77 24.25 -1.37 -8.94
C THR A 77 23.80 0.09 -8.98
N PHE A 78 22.62 0.38 -8.42
CA PHE A 78 22.07 1.74 -8.34
C PHE A 78 23.02 2.70 -7.63
N TRP A 79 23.55 2.34 -6.46
CA TRP A 79 24.47 3.20 -5.71
C TRP A 79 25.87 3.30 -6.32
N ARG A 80 26.23 2.41 -7.25
CA ARG A 80 27.47 2.51 -8.04
C ARG A 80 27.30 3.43 -9.25
N GLU A 81 26.16 3.34 -9.94
CA GLU A 81 25.96 3.97 -11.26
C GLU A 81 25.20 5.29 -11.18
N ALA A 82 24.33 5.45 -10.20
CA ALA A 82 23.45 6.61 -10.02
C ALA A 82 23.63 7.26 -8.64
N ALA A 83 24.83 7.15 -8.06
CA ALA A 83 25.14 7.74 -6.75
C ALA A 83 24.82 9.24 -6.69
N ASP A 84 25.02 9.95 -7.80
CA ASP A 84 24.91 11.39 -7.96
C ASP A 84 23.49 11.86 -8.33
N CYS A 85 22.52 10.98 -8.59
CA CYS A 85 21.14 11.42 -8.82
C CYS A 85 20.52 12.02 -7.55
N GLU A 86 19.79 13.13 -7.68
CA GLU A 86 19.12 13.78 -6.55
C GLU A 86 17.74 13.19 -6.28
N THR A 87 17.05 12.72 -7.32
CA THR A 87 15.67 12.22 -7.24
C THR A 87 15.53 10.80 -7.77
N VAL A 88 14.80 9.96 -7.03
CA VAL A 88 14.25 8.70 -7.49
C VAL A 88 12.78 8.92 -7.84
N LEU A 89 12.41 8.72 -9.10
CA LEU A 89 11.03 8.68 -9.57
C LEU A 89 10.55 7.23 -9.56
N ALA A 90 9.54 6.91 -8.75
CA ALA A 90 8.89 5.61 -8.76
C ALA A 90 7.61 5.67 -9.58
N VAL A 91 7.48 4.85 -10.62
CA VAL A 91 6.24 4.71 -11.41
C VAL A 91 5.80 3.26 -11.39
N GLY A 92 4.73 2.95 -10.67
CA GLY A 92 4.27 1.58 -10.53
C GLY A 92 3.31 1.37 -9.37
N GLY A 93 2.97 0.11 -9.07
CA GLY A 93 2.28 -0.24 -7.83
C GLY A 93 3.22 -0.21 -6.61
N GLY A 94 2.74 -0.72 -5.48
CA GLY A 94 3.50 -0.73 -4.22
C GLY A 94 4.90 -1.34 -4.32
N SER A 95 5.11 -2.37 -5.15
CA SER A 95 6.45 -2.98 -5.31
C SER A 95 7.48 -2.03 -5.93
N ALA A 96 7.10 -1.22 -6.92
CA ALA A 96 8.02 -0.23 -7.51
C ALA A 96 8.32 0.90 -6.52
N ILE A 97 7.30 1.38 -5.80
CA ILE A 97 7.46 2.46 -4.81
C ILE A 97 8.29 1.98 -3.62
N ASP A 98 8.07 0.76 -3.13
CA ASP A 98 8.84 0.17 -2.03
C ASP A 98 10.30 -0.10 -2.44
N THR A 99 10.53 -0.58 -3.67
CA THR A 99 11.89 -0.68 -4.23
C THR A 99 12.57 0.69 -4.29
N ALA A 100 11.88 1.72 -4.79
CA ALA A 100 12.43 3.08 -4.84
C ALA A 100 12.76 3.64 -3.44
N LYS A 101 11.92 3.36 -2.44
CA LYS A 101 12.19 3.71 -1.04
C LYS A 101 13.41 2.99 -0.48
N ALA A 102 13.71 1.77 -0.90
CA ALA A 102 14.96 1.12 -0.53
C ALA A 102 16.16 1.75 -1.24
N LEU A 103 16.04 2.04 -2.55
CA LEU A 103 17.11 2.64 -3.35
C LEU A 103 17.44 4.07 -2.93
N MET A 104 16.47 4.86 -2.47
CA MET A 104 16.72 6.24 -2.02
C MET A 104 17.59 6.32 -0.74
N VAL A 105 17.65 5.25 0.06
CA VAL A 105 18.36 5.21 1.34
C VAL A 105 19.77 4.66 1.11
N GLY A 106 20.79 5.50 1.23
CA GLY A 106 22.18 5.11 1.00
C GLY A 106 22.91 4.80 2.30
N THR A 107 23.57 3.66 2.33
CA THR A 107 24.43 3.20 3.44
C THR A 107 25.85 3.76 3.36
N GLY A 108 26.62 3.61 4.44
CA GLY A 108 28.01 4.10 4.49
C GLY A 108 28.92 3.34 3.52
N SER A 109 28.76 2.02 3.46
CA SER A 109 29.51 1.16 2.55
C SER A 109 28.93 1.07 1.13
N GLY A 110 27.70 1.55 0.93
CA GLY A 110 26.95 1.31 -0.33
C GLY A 110 26.51 -0.15 -0.53
N ARG A 111 26.67 -1.02 0.49
CA ARG A 111 26.24 -2.42 0.45
C ARG A 111 24.83 -2.59 0.98
N PHE A 112 24.07 -3.50 0.37
CA PHE A 112 22.70 -3.80 0.80
C PHE A 112 22.66 -4.56 2.14
N ASP A 113 23.67 -5.38 2.44
CA ASP A 113 23.76 -6.08 3.75
C ASP A 113 23.80 -5.13 4.94
N GLU A 114 24.43 -3.96 4.78
CA GLU A 114 24.44 -2.94 5.83
C GLU A 114 23.01 -2.42 6.08
N LEU A 115 22.26 -2.14 5.00
CA LEU A 115 20.85 -1.72 5.11
C LEU A 115 20.02 -2.83 5.75
N LEU A 116 20.17 -4.07 5.28
CA LEU A 116 19.43 -5.22 5.80
C LEU A 116 19.72 -5.45 7.29
N GLY A 117 20.98 -5.31 7.72
CA GLY A 117 21.39 -5.40 9.11
C GLY A 117 20.74 -4.32 9.99
N LEU A 118 20.67 -3.08 9.50
CA LEU A 118 19.98 -1.98 10.19
C LEU A 118 18.48 -2.26 10.33
N LEU A 119 17.84 -2.76 9.28
CA LEU A 119 16.42 -3.14 9.31
C LEU A 119 16.17 -4.30 10.27
N ALA A 120 17.03 -5.32 10.27
CA ALA A 120 16.93 -6.48 11.15
C ALA A 120 17.12 -6.12 12.63
N ALA A 121 17.92 -5.10 12.94
CA ALA A 121 18.08 -4.58 14.29
C ALA A 121 16.80 -3.94 14.85
N GLY A 122 15.88 -3.48 13.99
CA GLY A 122 14.60 -2.89 14.38
C GLY A 122 14.72 -1.61 15.20
N LYS A 123 15.85 -0.91 15.11
CA LYS A 123 16.11 0.35 15.82
C LYS A 123 16.10 1.53 14.84
N PRO A 124 15.66 2.73 15.27
CA PRO A 124 15.81 3.93 14.46
C PRO A 124 17.28 4.16 14.08
N PHE A 125 17.50 4.61 12.84
CA PHE A 125 18.83 5.01 12.36
C PHE A 125 18.70 6.22 11.43
N THR A 126 19.78 6.97 11.26
CA THR A 126 19.86 8.05 10.27
C THR A 126 20.78 7.59 9.15
N PRO A 127 20.30 7.49 7.90
CA PRO A 127 21.15 7.08 6.80
C PRO A 127 22.14 8.20 6.45
N PRO A 128 23.39 7.88 6.08
CA PRO A 128 24.37 8.89 5.69
C PRO A 128 23.99 9.62 4.40
N ARG A 129 23.16 9.01 3.56
CA ARG A 129 22.66 9.58 2.31
C ARG A 129 21.18 9.25 2.15
N CYS A 130 20.38 10.22 1.72
CA CYS A 130 18.99 9.99 1.33
C CYS A 130 18.66 10.86 0.11
N LYS A 131 18.04 10.26 -0.91
CA LYS A 131 17.60 10.94 -2.13
C LYS A 131 16.17 11.47 -1.96
N THR A 132 15.72 12.34 -2.85
CA THR A 132 14.30 12.72 -2.92
C THR A 132 13.50 11.62 -3.61
N LEU A 133 12.29 11.32 -3.13
CA LEU A 133 11.37 10.40 -3.80
C LEU A 133 10.17 11.16 -4.37
N ILE A 134 9.84 10.90 -5.64
CA ILE A 134 8.56 11.25 -6.25
C ILE A 134 7.87 9.95 -6.64
N ALA A 135 6.61 9.76 -6.25
CA ALA A 135 5.87 8.52 -6.50
C ALA A 135 4.68 8.79 -7.43
N ALA A 136 4.54 7.99 -8.48
CA ALA A 136 3.40 7.99 -9.39
C ALA A 136 2.76 6.59 -9.39
N PRO A 137 1.70 6.36 -8.59
CA PRO A 137 1.08 5.05 -8.50
C PRO A 137 0.39 4.67 -9.83
N THR A 138 0.59 3.44 -10.28
CA THR A 138 -0.15 2.87 -11.43
C THR A 138 -1.26 1.90 -11.02
N THR A 139 -1.48 1.75 -9.71
CA THR A 139 -2.60 0.98 -9.15
C THR A 139 -3.30 1.78 -8.06
N ALA A 140 -4.59 1.54 -7.86
CA ALA A 140 -5.39 2.18 -6.81
C ALA A 140 -5.56 1.22 -5.63
N GLY A 141 -4.55 1.12 -4.75
CA GLY A 141 -4.62 0.22 -3.60
C GLY A 141 -3.69 0.51 -2.43
N THR A 142 -2.39 0.43 -2.66
CA THR A 142 -1.40 0.30 -1.57
C THR A 142 -1.22 1.56 -0.74
N GLY A 143 -1.48 2.74 -1.31
CA GLY A 143 -1.20 4.04 -0.71
C GLY A 143 0.28 4.28 -0.44
N SER A 144 1.20 3.48 -1.01
CA SER A 144 2.64 3.59 -0.74
C SER A 144 3.18 4.98 -1.12
N GLU A 145 2.58 5.65 -2.10
CA GLU A 145 2.88 7.02 -2.53
C GLU A 145 2.61 8.10 -1.46
N VAL A 146 1.84 7.79 -0.41
CA VAL A 146 1.55 8.70 0.72
C VAL A 146 1.88 8.06 2.06
N THR A 147 2.87 7.15 2.10
CA THR A 147 3.41 6.59 3.34
C THR A 147 4.94 6.57 3.33
N PRO A 148 5.60 6.52 4.51
CA PRO A 148 7.05 6.40 4.59
C PRO A 148 7.54 4.95 4.58
N TRP A 149 6.65 3.95 4.54
CA TRP A 149 7.03 2.55 4.72
C TRP A 149 7.41 1.88 3.42
N ALA A 150 8.42 1.01 3.45
CA ALA A 150 8.67 0.03 2.40
C ALA A 150 8.73 -1.37 2.99
N THR A 151 8.06 -2.32 2.36
CA THR A 151 8.14 -3.73 2.71
C THR A 151 9.22 -4.42 1.87
N ILE A 152 10.17 -5.06 2.54
CA ILE A 152 11.19 -5.90 1.90
C ILE A 152 10.99 -7.32 2.40
N TRP A 153 10.77 -8.24 1.47
CA TRP A 153 10.59 -9.66 1.75
C TRP A 153 11.93 -10.39 1.75
N ASP A 154 12.01 -11.45 2.54
CA ASP A 154 13.14 -12.36 2.55
C ASP A 154 12.58 -13.78 2.50
N ALA A 155 12.31 -14.23 1.27
CA ALA A 155 11.74 -15.55 1.02
C ALA A 155 12.67 -16.66 1.54
N GLY A 156 14.00 -16.46 1.48
CA GLY A 156 14.98 -17.40 1.99
C GLY A 156 14.89 -17.59 3.51
N ALA A 157 14.72 -16.51 4.26
CA ALA A 157 14.57 -16.55 5.71
C ALA A 157 13.12 -16.61 6.21
N GLN A 158 12.13 -16.60 5.31
CA GLN A 158 10.70 -16.47 5.62
C GLN A 158 10.41 -15.27 6.55
N LYS A 159 11.08 -14.14 6.26
CA LYS A 159 11.00 -12.90 7.04
C LYS A 159 10.47 -11.75 6.20
N LYS A 160 9.96 -10.75 6.92
CA LYS A 160 9.59 -9.45 6.38
C LYS A 160 10.35 -8.38 7.15
N TYR A 161 11.02 -7.51 6.41
CA TYR A 161 11.62 -6.29 6.94
C TYR A 161 10.75 -5.08 6.56
N SER A 162 10.79 -4.04 7.41
CA SER A 162 10.08 -2.79 7.19
C SER A 162 11.07 -1.64 7.26
N LEU A 163 11.28 -0.97 6.13
CA LEU A 163 12.01 0.30 6.10
C LEU A 163 11.04 1.41 6.48
N HIS A 164 11.45 2.25 7.43
CA HIS A 164 10.64 3.36 7.94
C HIS A 164 11.56 4.45 8.51
N LEU A 165 11.75 5.53 7.75
CA LEU A 165 12.60 6.66 8.15
C LEU A 165 11.88 7.97 7.82
N ASP A 166 12.27 9.06 8.46
CA ASP A 166 11.70 10.38 8.15
C ASP A 166 11.96 10.78 6.68
N CYS A 167 13.09 10.36 6.11
CA CYS A 167 13.42 10.68 4.72
C CYS A 167 12.74 9.76 3.69
N THR A 168 12.06 8.68 4.09
CA THR A 168 11.40 7.75 3.14
C THR A 168 9.98 8.17 2.75
N TRP A 169 9.52 9.31 3.26
CA TRP A 169 8.34 9.99 2.71
C TRP A 169 8.58 10.47 1.28
N PRO A 170 7.69 10.18 0.33
CA PRO A 170 7.68 10.87 -0.95
C PRO A 170 7.56 12.38 -0.75
N ARG A 171 8.34 13.15 -1.49
CA ARG A 171 8.18 14.62 -1.56
C ARG A 171 6.89 14.98 -2.27
N ALA A 172 6.55 14.22 -3.31
CA ALA A 172 5.32 14.39 -4.07
C ALA A 172 4.75 13.04 -4.51
N ALA A 173 3.41 12.97 -4.54
CA ALA A 173 2.63 11.89 -5.13
C ALA A 173 1.91 12.41 -6.37
N LEU A 174 2.04 11.73 -7.51
CA LEU A 174 1.41 12.07 -8.78
C LEU A 174 0.32 11.04 -9.10
N ILE A 175 -0.87 11.26 -8.56
CA ILE A 175 -2.02 10.38 -8.72
C ILE A 175 -2.69 10.70 -10.06
N ASP A 176 -2.19 10.06 -11.11
CA ASP A 176 -2.67 10.19 -12.49
C ASP A 176 -3.52 8.97 -12.88
N PRO A 177 -4.86 9.09 -12.95
CA PRO A 177 -5.75 7.97 -13.27
C PRO A 177 -5.49 7.35 -14.65
N GLU A 178 -4.89 8.08 -15.59
CA GLU A 178 -4.54 7.55 -16.91
C GLU A 178 -3.55 6.39 -16.82
N LEU A 179 -2.67 6.41 -15.81
CA LEU A 179 -1.69 5.34 -15.56
C LEU A 179 -2.34 4.04 -15.09
N MET A 180 -3.63 4.07 -14.76
CA MET A 180 -4.37 2.93 -14.23
C MET A 180 -5.31 2.30 -15.25
N LEU A 181 -5.46 2.89 -16.45
CA LEU A 181 -6.41 2.43 -17.48
C LEU A 181 -6.12 1.01 -17.96
N THR A 182 -4.83 0.62 -18.03
CA THR A 182 -4.39 -0.68 -18.54
C THR A 182 -4.35 -1.77 -17.46
N VAL A 183 -4.78 -1.48 -16.22
CA VAL A 183 -4.70 -2.44 -15.11
C VAL A 183 -5.76 -3.53 -15.29
N PRO A 184 -5.38 -4.82 -15.33
CA PRO A 184 -6.32 -5.92 -15.51
C PRO A 184 -7.39 -6.03 -14.41
N ALA A 185 -8.50 -6.71 -14.72
CA ALA A 185 -9.63 -6.89 -13.81
C ALA A 185 -9.23 -7.43 -12.42
N GLY A 186 -8.45 -8.52 -12.40
CA GLY A 186 -8.02 -9.17 -11.16
C GLY A 186 -7.14 -8.27 -10.28
N VAL A 187 -6.22 -7.51 -10.90
CA VAL A 187 -5.38 -6.54 -10.19
C VAL A 187 -6.21 -5.37 -9.69
N THR A 188 -7.17 -4.89 -10.48
CA THR A 188 -8.09 -3.81 -10.09
C THR A 188 -8.91 -4.19 -8.86
N VAL A 189 -9.51 -5.39 -8.86
CA VAL A 189 -10.27 -5.90 -7.70
C VAL A 189 -9.36 -6.10 -6.49
N SER A 190 -8.22 -6.78 -6.66
CA SER A 190 -7.28 -7.02 -5.56
C SER A 190 -6.80 -5.72 -4.92
N THR A 191 -6.33 -4.76 -5.72
CA THR A 191 -5.81 -3.48 -5.19
C THR A 191 -6.91 -2.60 -4.61
N GLY A 192 -8.11 -2.57 -5.20
CA GLY A 192 -9.23 -1.85 -4.59
C GLY A 192 -9.69 -2.43 -3.26
N LEU A 193 -9.61 -3.75 -3.10
CA LEU A 193 -9.90 -4.42 -1.84
C LEU A 193 -8.80 -4.21 -0.78
N ASP A 194 -7.55 -4.07 -1.19
CA ASP A 194 -6.46 -3.64 -0.31
C ASP A 194 -6.72 -2.23 0.25
N ALA A 195 -7.14 -1.28 -0.60
CA ALA A 195 -7.56 0.04 -0.16
C ALA A 195 -8.78 0.00 0.80
N LEU A 196 -9.76 -0.88 0.55
CA LEU A 196 -10.89 -1.05 1.46
C LEU A 196 -10.43 -1.55 2.83
N SER A 197 -9.54 -2.55 2.85
CA SER A 197 -8.92 -3.05 4.08
C SER A 197 -8.19 -1.93 4.80
N HIS A 198 -7.35 -1.14 4.13
CA HIS A 198 -6.66 0.00 4.73
C HIS A 198 -7.62 0.99 5.42
N ALA A 199 -8.71 1.35 4.74
CA ALA A 199 -9.66 2.32 5.28
C ALA A 199 -10.42 1.76 6.50
N LEU A 200 -10.90 0.52 6.45
CA LEU A 200 -11.56 -0.12 7.59
C LEU A 200 -10.61 -0.35 8.76
N GLU A 201 -9.38 -0.78 8.48
CA GLU A 201 -8.33 -0.99 9.48
C GLU A 201 -7.85 0.30 10.15
N ALA A 202 -8.09 1.46 9.53
CA ALA A 202 -7.87 2.75 10.16
C ALA A 202 -8.98 3.11 11.16
N ILE A 203 -10.21 2.60 11.00
CA ILE A 203 -11.33 2.86 11.91
C ILE A 203 -11.21 1.97 13.15
N TRP A 204 -11.05 0.65 13.00
CA TRP A 204 -10.94 -0.28 14.14
C TRP A 204 -9.51 -0.38 14.71
N ASN A 205 -8.77 0.72 14.63
CA ASN A 205 -7.40 0.84 15.12
C ASN A 205 -7.34 1.50 16.50
N VAL A 206 -6.41 1.06 17.35
CA VAL A 206 -6.11 1.73 18.62
C VAL A 206 -5.50 3.12 18.41
N ASN A 207 -4.92 3.38 17.23
CA ASN A 207 -4.36 4.68 16.83
C ASN A 207 -5.36 5.52 16.01
N ALA A 208 -6.61 5.08 15.87
CA ALA A 208 -7.61 5.78 15.08
C ALA A 208 -7.90 7.17 15.66
N ASN A 209 -8.19 8.13 14.78
CA ASN A 209 -8.43 9.51 15.17
C ASN A 209 -9.45 10.19 14.24
N PRO A 210 -10.10 11.31 14.65
CA PRO A 210 -11.14 11.96 13.85
C PRO A 210 -10.69 12.43 12.47
N LEU A 211 -9.40 12.74 12.29
CA LEU A 211 -8.85 13.17 11.01
C LEU A 211 -8.70 11.96 10.07
N SER A 212 -8.11 10.84 10.53
CA SER A 212 -8.06 9.60 9.76
C SER A 212 -9.45 9.04 9.46
N ASP A 213 -10.39 9.15 10.41
CA ASP A 213 -11.79 8.70 10.24
C ASP A 213 -12.46 9.41 9.05
N THR A 214 -12.17 10.69 8.83
CA THR A 214 -12.72 11.47 7.70
C THR A 214 -12.30 10.86 6.36
N PHE A 215 -11.01 10.54 6.21
CA PHE A 215 -10.49 9.90 5.01
C PHE A 215 -10.98 8.47 4.87
N ALA A 216 -11.00 7.69 5.96
CA ALA A 216 -11.42 6.31 5.97
C ALA A 216 -12.89 6.14 5.54
N ILE A 217 -13.81 6.89 6.13
CA ILE A 217 -15.24 6.84 5.77
C ILE A 217 -15.42 7.17 4.29
N SER A 218 -14.83 8.29 3.84
CA SER A 218 -14.95 8.73 2.45
C SER A 218 -14.29 7.75 1.46
N ALA A 219 -13.24 7.03 1.86
CA ALA A 219 -12.65 5.97 1.04
C ALA A 219 -13.58 4.75 0.97
N ILE A 220 -14.14 4.29 2.10
CA ILE A 220 -15.01 3.11 2.13
C ILE A 220 -16.26 3.35 1.28
N GLU A 221 -16.92 4.48 1.44
CA GLU A 221 -18.12 4.84 0.66
C GLU A 221 -17.84 4.83 -0.84
N ASP A 222 -16.73 5.45 -1.26
CA ASP A 222 -16.34 5.48 -2.67
C ASP A 222 -15.98 4.09 -3.20
N ILE A 223 -15.27 3.26 -2.43
CA ILE A 223 -14.86 1.91 -2.87
C ILE A 223 -16.08 1.00 -3.01
N LEU A 224 -17.00 1.03 -2.03
CA LEU A 224 -18.21 0.21 -2.05
C LEU A 224 -19.10 0.51 -3.26
N ASP A 225 -19.17 1.77 -3.71
CA ASP A 225 -19.89 2.14 -4.94
C ASP A 225 -19.06 1.87 -6.21
N CYS A 226 -17.80 2.31 -6.23
CA CYS A 226 -17.02 2.43 -7.45
C CYS A 226 -16.44 1.09 -7.90
N LEU A 227 -15.95 0.25 -6.99
CA LEU A 227 -15.18 -0.95 -7.36
C LEU A 227 -16.01 -1.98 -8.16
N PRO A 228 -17.28 -2.29 -7.80
CA PRO A 228 -18.10 -3.20 -8.58
C PRO A 228 -18.40 -2.66 -9.99
N ARG A 229 -18.61 -1.34 -10.11
CA ARG A 229 -18.83 -0.66 -11.39
C ARG A 229 -17.57 -0.68 -12.26
N LEU A 230 -16.42 -0.36 -11.67
CA LEU A 230 -15.13 -0.36 -12.36
C LEU A 230 -14.76 -1.77 -12.84
N ARG A 231 -15.06 -2.82 -12.07
CA ARG A 231 -14.87 -4.21 -12.52
C ARG A 231 -15.63 -4.52 -13.81
N GLY A 232 -16.81 -3.92 -13.99
CA GLY A 232 -17.63 -4.08 -15.19
C GLY A 232 -17.24 -3.17 -16.37
N ASP A 233 -16.44 -2.13 -16.11
CA ASP A 233 -16.07 -1.10 -17.10
C ASP A 233 -14.65 -0.58 -16.80
N LEU A 234 -13.64 -1.41 -17.08
CA LEU A 234 -12.24 -1.21 -16.65
C LEU A 234 -11.53 -0.05 -17.36
N GLU A 235 -12.02 0.36 -18.52
CA GLU A 235 -11.44 1.43 -19.32
C GLU A 235 -12.10 2.79 -19.03
N ASN A 236 -13.06 2.84 -18.11
CA ASN A 236 -13.77 4.05 -17.76
C ASN A 236 -12.88 5.03 -16.98
N PRO A 237 -12.53 6.20 -17.56
CA PRO A 237 -11.61 7.13 -16.94
C PRO A 237 -12.18 7.74 -15.64
N ASP A 238 -13.50 7.96 -15.58
CA ASP A 238 -14.14 8.53 -14.39
C ASP A 238 -14.11 7.52 -13.23
N LEU A 239 -14.39 6.24 -13.49
CA LEU A 239 -14.31 5.20 -12.46
C LEU A 239 -12.85 4.95 -12.01
N ARG A 240 -11.87 5.04 -12.92
CA ARG A 240 -10.45 4.99 -12.55
C ARG A 240 -10.06 6.18 -11.66
N ALA A 241 -10.51 7.39 -11.99
CA ALA A 241 -10.24 8.57 -11.19
C ALA A 241 -10.87 8.47 -9.79
N ARG A 242 -12.12 8.03 -9.70
CA ARG A 242 -12.82 7.81 -8.42
C ARG A 242 -12.12 6.76 -7.56
N MET A 243 -11.76 5.61 -8.15
CA MET A 243 -11.05 4.56 -7.43
C MET A 243 -9.64 5.01 -6.99
N ALA A 244 -8.91 5.75 -7.82
CA ALA A 244 -7.61 6.34 -7.47
C ALA A 244 -7.72 7.31 -6.29
N LEU A 245 -8.73 8.19 -6.29
CA LEU A 245 -8.99 9.10 -5.18
C LEU A 245 -9.38 8.35 -3.90
N ALA A 246 -10.17 7.28 -4.03
CA ALA A 246 -10.54 6.44 -2.90
C ALA A 246 -9.33 5.73 -2.27
N ALA A 247 -8.43 5.20 -3.10
CA ALA A 247 -7.19 4.60 -2.64
C ALA A 247 -6.24 5.62 -1.99
N LEU A 248 -6.14 6.85 -2.54
CA LEU A 248 -5.37 7.94 -1.93
C LEU A 248 -5.89 8.26 -0.52
N LYS A 249 -7.22 8.39 -0.37
CA LYS A 249 -7.87 8.63 0.93
C LYS A 249 -7.61 7.48 1.91
N ALA A 250 -7.74 6.23 1.47
CA ALA A 250 -7.39 5.07 2.28
C ALA A 250 -5.93 5.12 2.74
N GLY A 251 -5.02 5.47 1.83
CA GLY A 251 -3.60 5.73 2.08
C GLY A 251 -3.36 6.76 3.19
N MET A 252 -3.99 7.93 3.07
CA MET A 252 -3.93 9.01 4.06
C MET A 252 -4.48 8.61 5.44
N ALA A 253 -5.52 7.76 5.47
CA ALA A 253 -6.07 7.24 6.72
C ALA A 253 -5.06 6.31 7.42
N PHE A 254 -4.63 5.24 6.75
CA PHE A 254 -3.79 4.23 7.38
C PHE A 254 -2.34 4.69 7.60
N SER A 255 -1.86 5.71 6.86
CA SER A 255 -0.55 6.33 7.11
C SER A 255 -0.42 6.86 8.53
N ASN A 256 -1.53 7.16 9.19
CA ASN A 256 -1.58 7.71 10.55
C ASN A 256 -1.97 6.67 11.62
N THR A 257 -2.57 5.54 11.23
CA THR A 257 -3.03 4.52 12.18
C THR A 257 -2.20 3.23 12.13
N LYS A 258 -1.46 3.01 11.02
CA LYS A 258 -1.00 1.69 10.56
C LYS A 258 -2.19 0.76 10.29
N THR A 259 -1.92 -0.44 9.79
CA THR A 259 -2.97 -1.46 9.63
C THR A 259 -3.09 -2.31 10.91
N ALA A 260 -4.07 -3.22 10.93
CA ALA A 260 -4.43 -4.01 12.10
C ALA A 260 -4.54 -5.51 11.79
N LEU A 261 -5.59 -6.17 12.29
CA LEU A 261 -5.76 -7.62 12.29
C LEU A 261 -5.87 -8.22 10.88
N ALA A 262 -6.63 -7.61 9.97
CA ALA A 262 -6.90 -8.19 8.64
C ALA A 262 -5.60 -8.33 7.83
N HIS A 263 -4.74 -7.31 7.84
CA HIS A 263 -3.40 -7.39 7.26
C HIS A 263 -2.47 -8.37 7.98
N SER A 264 -2.67 -8.57 9.29
CA SER A 264 -1.84 -9.53 10.02
C SER A 264 -2.19 -10.97 9.64
N ILE A 265 -3.48 -11.26 9.39
CA ILE A 265 -3.95 -12.56 8.87
C ILE A 265 -3.48 -12.75 7.42
N SER A 266 -3.53 -11.69 6.61
CA SER A 266 -3.27 -11.78 5.17
C SER A 266 -1.86 -12.27 4.82
N TYR A 267 -0.87 -12.02 5.68
CA TYR A 267 0.50 -12.49 5.46
C TYR A 267 0.60 -14.01 5.43
N GLU A 268 -0.07 -14.71 6.34
CA GLU A 268 -0.04 -16.16 6.35
C GLU A 268 -0.79 -16.74 5.14
N MET A 269 -1.93 -16.14 4.78
CA MET A 269 -2.69 -16.52 3.57
C MET A 269 -1.91 -16.26 2.28
N THR A 270 -1.15 -15.17 2.20
CA THR A 270 -0.30 -14.87 1.05
C THR A 270 0.88 -15.84 0.97
N LEU A 271 1.61 -16.02 2.07
CA LEU A 271 2.85 -16.81 2.10
C LEU A 271 2.62 -18.32 1.98
N ARG A 272 1.57 -18.85 2.65
CA ARG A 272 1.32 -20.30 2.71
C ARG A 272 0.27 -20.80 1.74
N HIS A 273 -0.69 -19.95 1.38
CA HIS A 273 -1.83 -20.33 0.53
C HIS A 273 -1.82 -19.63 -0.85
N GLY A 274 -0.85 -18.74 -1.11
CA GLY A 274 -0.66 -18.11 -2.41
C GLY A 274 -1.77 -17.14 -2.82
N LEU A 275 -2.59 -16.66 -1.87
CA LEU A 275 -3.63 -15.69 -2.18
C LEU A 275 -3.00 -14.35 -2.60
N PRO A 276 -3.54 -13.67 -3.63
CA PRO A 276 -3.15 -12.29 -3.93
C PRO A 276 -3.39 -11.39 -2.71
N HIS A 277 -2.45 -10.50 -2.40
CA HIS A 277 -2.42 -9.76 -1.14
C HIS A 277 -3.74 -9.05 -0.80
N GLY A 278 -4.31 -8.30 -1.74
CA GLY A 278 -5.55 -7.57 -1.49
C GLY A 278 -6.77 -8.47 -1.25
N ILE A 279 -6.79 -9.67 -1.84
CA ILE A 279 -7.79 -10.69 -1.53
C ILE A 279 -7.57 -11.24 -0.12
N ALA A 280 -6.32 -11.56 0.22
CA ALA A 280 -5.93 -12.03 1.55
C ALA A 280 -6.24 -10.98 2.65
N CYS A 281 -6.11 -9.69 2.36
CA CYS A 281 -6.42 -8.58 3.26
C CYS A 281 -7.93 -8.36 3.46
N SER A 282 -8.77 -8.80 2.53
CA SER A 282 -10.17 -8.38 2.45
C SER A 282 -11.19 -9.47 2.79
N PHE A 283 -10.89 -10.74 2.50
CA PHE A 283 -11.87 -11.82 2.66
C PHE A 283 -12.39 -11.97 4.10
N THR A 284 -11.55 -11.65 5.09
CA THR A 284 -11.90 -11.71 6.52
C THR A 284 -12.54 -10.44 7.06
N LEU A 285 -12.67 -9.36 6.27
CA LEU A 285 -13.20 -8.09 6.78
C LEU A 285 -14.59 -8.20 7.42
N PRO A 286 -15.55 -9.01 6.91
CA PRO A 286 -16.82 -9.21 7.62
C PRO A 286 -16.63 -9.82 9.01
N HIS A 287 -15.73 -10.80 9.15
CA HIS A 287 -15.42 -11.42 10.44
C HIS A 287 -14.72 -10.42 11.38
N VAL A 288 -13.70 -9.71 10.89
CA VAL A 288 -12.94 -8.71 11.66
C VAL A 288 -13.84 -7.55 12.12
N LEU A 289 -14.79 -7.11 11.29
CA LEU A 289 -15.81 -6.13 11.68
C LEU A 289 -16.60 -6.60 12.91
N GLY A 290 -17.01 -7.86 12.94
CA GLY A 290 -17.72 -8.44 14.10
C GLY A 290 -16.85 -8.53 15.35
N LEU A 291 -15.55 -8.80 15.21
CA LEU A 291 -14.61 -8.79 16.33
C LEU A 291 -14.37 -7.38 16.90
N ALA A 292 -14.46 -6.36 16.06
CA ALA A 292 -14.29 -4.95 16.42
C ALA A 292 -15.54 -4.35 17.07
N TRP A 293 -16.72 -4.81 16.67
CA TRP A 293 -18.00 -4.27 17.12
C TRP A 293 -18.19 -4.40 18.64
N GLY A 294 -18.66 -3.34 19.28
CA GLY A 294 -18.90 -3.32 20.72
C GLY A 294 -17.63 -3.22 21.57
N ARG A 295 -16.45 -3.07 20.95
CA ARG A 295 -15.17 -2.91 21.67
C ARG A 295 -14.92 -1.47 22.10
N ASP A 296 -15.36 -0.51 21.29
CA ASP A 296 -15.25 0.93 21.59
C ASP A 296 -16.45 1.68 20.99
N ALA A 297 -17.18 2.39 21.86
CA ALA A 297 -18.42 3.06 21.46
C ALA A 297 -18.22 4.18 20.42
N ALA A 298 -17.06 4.86 20.42
CA ALA A 298 -16.76 5.89 19.43
C ALA A 298 -16.40 5.27 18.08
N ARG A 299 -15.70 4.13 18.07
CA ARG A 299 -15.42 3.38 16.84
C ARG A 299 -16.69 2.76 16.26
N ASP A 300 -17.58 2.23 17.10
CA ASP A 300 -18.89 1.74 16.68
C ASP A 300 -19.68 2.83 15.97
N GLN A 301 -19.77 4.04 16.54
CA GLN A 301 -20.44 5.17 15.88
C GLN A 301 -19.86 5.47 14.48
N THR A 302 -18.54 5.42 14.33
CA THR A 302 -17.88 5.61 13.03
C THR A 302 -18.25 4.50 12.03
N LEU A 303 -18.24 3.24 12.44
CA LEU A 303 -18.63 2.10 11.60
C LEU A 303 -20.12 2.16 11.21
N GLN A 304 -20.97 2.54 12.16
CA GLN A 304 -22.42 2.64 11.97
C GLN A 304 -22.82 3.73 10.98
N ARG A 305 -22.01 4.79 10.83
CA ARG A 305 -22.22 5.79 9.77
C ARG A 305 -22.14 5.20 8.36
N VAL A 306 -21.29 4.19 8.18
CA VAL A 306 -21.07 3.53 6.88
C VAL A 306 -22.05 2.36 6.69
N PHE A 307 -22.20 1.52 7.72
CA PHE A 307 -22.88 0.23 7.59
C PHE A 307 -24.26 0.15 8.26
N GLY A 308 -24.67 1.15 9.05
CA GLY A 308 -25.88 1.12 9.87
C GLY A 308 -25.64 0.54 11.26
N ALA A 309 -26.67 0.57 12.13
CA ALA A 309 -26.56 0.21 13.55
C ALA A 309 -26.62 -1.30 13.87
N ASP A 310 -26.96 -2.13 12.88
CA ASP A 310 -27.16 -3.57 13.04
C ASP A 310 -25.94 -4.33 12.53
N LEU A 311 -25.29 -5.09 13.42
CA LEU A 311 -24.05 -5.82 13.09
C LEU A 311 -24.29 -6.92 12.04
N ASP A 312 -25.38 -7.67 12.13
CA ASP A 312 -25.64 -8.78 11.21
C ASP A 312 -25.85 -8.25 9.79
N GLN A 313 -26.59 -7.14 9.65
CA GLN A 313 -26.77 -6.43 8.39
C GLN A 313 -25.46 -5.82 7.88
N ALA A 314 -24.63 -5.25 8.77
CA ALA A 314 -23.33 -4.71 8.41
C ALA A 314 -22.39 -5.80 7.84
N GLN A 315 -22.29 -6.95 8.52
CA GLN A 315 -21.50 -8.08 8.05
C GLN A 315 -22.06 -8.68 6.76
N ALA A 316 -23.40 -8.80 6.64
CA ALA A 316 -24.05 -9.29 5.42
C ALA A 316 -23.75 -8.39 4.23
N ARG A 317 -23.91 -7.06 4.38
CA ARG A 317 -23.58 -6.10 3.32
C ARG A 317 -22.13 -6.21 2.85
N LEU A 318 -21.18 -6.38 3.77
CA LEU A 318 -19.77 -6.53 3.42
C LEU A 318 -19.47 -7.88 2.76
N ARG A 319 -20.12 -8.97 3.20
CA ARG A 319 -20.04 -10.27 2.51
C ARG A 319 -20.59 -10.21 1.10
N ASP A 320 -21.79 -9.66 0.92
CA ASP A 320 -22.45 -9.52 -0.38
C ASP A 320 -21.62 -8.68 -1.35
N PHE A 321 -21.02 -7.60 -0.85
CA PHE A 321 -20.07 -6.79 -1.60
C PHE A 321 -18.87 -7.62 -2.09
N LEU A 322 -18.21 -8.37 -1.20
CA LEU A 322 -17.06 -9.21 -1.56
C LEU A 322 -17.46 -10.32 -2.55
N HIS A 323 -18.60 -10.98 -2.32
CA HIS A 323 -19.14 -12.01 -3.21
C HIS A 323 -19.47 -11.43 -4.60
N SER A 324 -19.99 -10.20 -4.68
CA SER A 324 -20.23 -9.50 -5.96
C SER A 324 -18.94 -9.26 -6.76
N LEU A 325 -17.79 -9.22 -6.09
CA LEU A 325 -16.46 -9.12 -6.68
C LEU A 325 -15.81 -10.49 -6.96
N GLY A 326 -16.50 -11.59 -6.66
CA GLY A 326 -16.00 -12.96 -6.80
C GLY A 326 -15.02 -13.37 -5.69
N VAL A 327 -15.02 -12.65 -4.57
CA VAL A 327 -14.17 -12.94 -3.40
C VAL A 327 -15.00 -13.69 -2.39
N LYS A 328 -14.58 -14.90 -2.04
CA LYS A 328 -15.19 -15.71 -0.98
C LYS A 328 -14.78 -15.18 0.39
N THR A 329 -15.49 -15.52 1.46
CA THR A 329 -15.32 -14.88 2.78
C THR A 329 -14.95 -15.82 3.90
N GLU A 330 -14.90 -17.13 3.63
CA GLU A 330 -14.58 -18.13 4.65
C GLU A 330 -13.16 -18.68 4.48
N PHE A 331 -12.51 -19.06 5.57
CA PHE A 331 -11.19 -19.70 5.52
C PHE A 331 -11.21 -21.05 4.77
N THR A 332 -12.30 -21.81 4.94
CA THR A 332 -12.49 -23.13 4.33
C THR A 332 -12.55 -23.07 2.80
N ASP A 333 -13.03 -21.96 2.26
CA ASP A 333 -13.05 -21.70 0.82
C ASP A 333 -11.66 -21.63 0.18
N TYR A 334 -10.64 -21.39 1.01
CA TYR A 334 -9.23 -21.30 0.63
C TYR A 334 -8.40 -22.47 1.19
N GLY A 335 -9.07 -23.56 1.61
CA GLY A 335 -8.41 -24.77 2.08
C GLY A 335 -7.83 -24.68 3.50
N VAL A 336 -8.30 -23.73 4.31
CA VAL A 336 -7.91 -23.57 5.72
C VAL A 336 -9.01 -24.10 6.63
N SER A 337 -8.71 -25.09 7.47
CA SER A 337 -9.68 -25.64 8.41
C SER A 337 -10.04 -24.62 9.51
N GLU A 338 -11.16 -24.84 10.20
CA GLU A 338 -11.57 -24.00 11.32
C GLU A 338 -10.51 -23.93 12.44
N GLU A 339 -9.88 -25.06 12.76
CA GLU A 339 -8.81 -25.13 13.76
C GLU A 339 -7.59 -24.29 13.33
N GLN A 340 -7.20 -24.40 12.05
CA GLN A 340 -6.10 -23.62 11.49
C GLN A 340 -6.44 -22.12 11.45
N ALA A 341 -7.66 -21.76 11.08
CA ALA A 341 -8.15 -20.39 11.05
C ALA A 341 -8.09 -19.76 12.45
N GLN A 342 -8.57 -20.46 13.47
CA GLN A 342 -8.51 -19.97 14.85
C GLN A 342 -7.07 -19.83 15.35
N ALA A 343 -6.18 -20.77 15.00
CA ALA A 343 -4.76 -20.67 15.33
C ALA A 343 -4.11 -19.45 14.65
N MET A 344 -4.42 -19.22 13.37
CA MET A 344 -3.96 -18.08 12.59
C MET A 344 -4.44 -16.76 13.19
N ILE A 345 -5.71 -16.63 13.55
CA ILE A 345 -6.27 -15.41 14.17
C ILE A 345 -5.60 -15.14 15.52
N ARG A 346 -5.43 -16.16 16.37
CA ARG A 346 -4.74 -16.03 17.66
C ARG A 346 -3.29 -15.56 17.48
N HIS A 347 -2.59 -16.12 16.50
CA HIS A 347 -1.22 -15.72 16.18
C HIS A 347 -1.18 -14.28 15.64
N ALA A 348 -2.07 -13.94 14.72
CA ALA A 348 -2.17 -12.62 14.12
C ALA A 348 -2.41 -11.53 15.16
N LEU A 349 -3.29 -11.76 16.15
CA LEU A 349 -3.55 -10.83 17.26
C LEU A 349 -2.31 -10.53 18.11
N GLN A 350 -1.36 -11.45 18.22
CA GLN A 350 -0.12 -11.26 19.01
C GLN A 350 0.94 -10.46 18.25
N GLY A 351 0.84 -10.38 16.92
CA GLY A 351 1.76 -9.67 16.05
C GLY A 351 1.71 -8.15 16.22
N ALA A 352 2.74 -7.45 15.73
CA ALA A 352 2.82 -5.99 15.83
C ALA A 352 1.61 -5.27 15.20
N ARG A 353 1.04 -5.81 14.11
CA ARG A 353 -0.19 -5.29 13.48
C ARG A 353 -1.45 -5.72 14.23
N GLY A 354 -1.53 -6.97 14.68
CA GLY A 354 -2.64 -7.43 15.52
C GLY A 354 -2.85 -6.59 16.78
N LYS A 355 -1.77 -6.13 17.41
CA LYS A 355 -1.83 -5.21 18.56
C LYS A 355 -2.40 -3.83 18.27
N ASN A 356 -2.49 -3.44 17.00
CA ASN A 356 -3.18 -2.20 16.60
C ASN A 356 -4.70 -2.39 16.52
N PHE A 357 -5.21 -3.62 16.54
CA PHE A 357 -6.64 -3.89 16.48
C PHE A 357 -7.32 -3.62 17.81
N ILE A 358 -8.43 -2.88 17.83
CA ILE A 358 -9.14 -2.57 19.08
C ILE A 358 -9.61 -3.81 19.85
N GLY A 359 -9.86 -4.92 19.17
CA GLY A 359 -10.21 -6.20 19.82
C GLY A 359 -9.04 -6.93 20.49
N SER A 360 -7.77 -6.52 20.26
CA SER A 360 -6.61 -7.20 20.86
C SER A 360 -6.40 -6.85 22.33
N GLN A 361 -6.98 -5.75 22.82
CA GLN A 361 -6.84 -5.31 24.22
C GLN A 361 -7.81 -6.04 25.17
N ALA A 362 -8.72 -6.86 24.64
CA ALA A 362 -9.77 -7.54 25.38
C ALA A 362 -9.65 -9.09 25.36
N ALA A 363 -8.48 -9.62 24.99
CA ALA A 363 -8.20 -11.06 24.90
C ALA A 363 -7.27 -11.56 26.00
#